data_AF-A0A089YFR7-F1
#
_entry.id   AF-A0A089YFR7-F1
#
_cell.length_a   1.000
_cell.length_b   1.000
_cell.length_c   1.000
_cell.angle_alpha   90.00
_cell.angle_beta   90.00
_cell.angle_gamma   90.00
#
_symmetry.space_group_name_H-M   'P 1'
#
loop_
_entity.id
_entity.type
_entity.pdbx_description
1 polymer ?
#
loop_
_entity_poly.entity_id
_entity_poly.type
_entity_poly.pdbx_seq_one_letter_code
_entity_poly.pdbx_strand_id
1 'polypeptide(L)' 'MKFSEFRRWLKAQGVTFEAGKGSHFKVTAPNGNRTTFADHGSKEMPEPTRKAIIKQLGL' A
#
# COMPACT_ATOMS: atom_id res chain seq x y z
N MET A 1 4.43 12.24 0.13
CA MET A 1 3.09 11.95 -0.41
C MET A 1 2.24 11.37 0.70
N LYS A 2 0.94 11.61 0.67
CA LYS A 2 0.02 11.12 1.70
C LYS A 2 -0.25 9.63 1.55
N PHE A 3 -0.61 8.95 2.64
CA PHE A 3 -1.05 7.55 2.58
C PHE A 3 -2.24 7.36 1.62
N SER A 4 -3.18 8.30 1.59
CA SER A 4 -4.33 8.28 0.67
C SER A 4 -3.94 8.43 -0.80
N GLU A 5 -2.88 9.20 -1.10
CA GLU A 5 -2.33 9.33 -2.46
C GLU A 5 -1.68 8.02 -2.89
N PHE A 6 -0.85 7.43 -2.03
CA PHE A 6 -0.21 6.16 -2.33
C PHE A 6 -1.23 5.03 -2.48
N ARG A 7 -2.29 5.00 -1.66
CA ARG A 7 -3.39 4.03 -1.81
C ARG A 7 -4.08 4.16 -3.16
N ARG A 8 -4.37 5.38 -3.62
CA ARG A 8 -4.94 5.61 -4.96
C ARG A 8 -4.00 5.11 -6.05
N TRP A 9 -2.70 5.38 -5.92
CA TRP A 9 -1.68 4.90 -6.86
C TRP A 9 -1.60 3.37 -6.90
N LEU A 10 -1.57 2.68 -5.76
CA LEU A 10 -1.57 1.22 -5.67
C LEU A 10 -2.79 0.60 -6.35
N LYS A 11 -3.99 1.16 -6.12
CA LYS A 11 -5.21 0.71 -6.81
C LYS A 11 -5.10 0.86 -8.34
N ALA A 12 -4.48 1.94 -8.82
CA ALA A 12 -4.25 2.14 -10.24
C ALA A 12 -3.27 1.12 -10.84
N GLN A 13 -2.38 0.51 -10.03
CA GLN A 13 -1.52 -0.61 -10.43
C GLN A 13 -2.23 -1.98 -10.34
N GLY A 14 -3.53 -2.02 -10.04
CA GLY A 14 -4.29 -3.26 -9.89
C GLY A 14 -4.10 -3.98 -8.55
N VAL A 15 -3.52 -3.31 -7.54
CA VAL A 15 -3.37 -3.87 -6.20
C VAL A 15 -4.72 -3.94 -5.49
N THR A 16 -5.07 -5.13 -4.97
CA THR A 16 -6.30 -5.35 -4.18
C THR A 16 -6.04 -5.12 -2.70
N PHE A 17 -7.08 -4.71 -1.96
CA PHE A 17 -7.01 -4.35 -0.55
C PHE A 17 -8.04 -5.15 0.24
N GLU A 18 -7.57 -5.90 1.23
CA GLU A 18 -8.39 -6.64 2.19
C GLU A 18 -8.21 -6.05 3.58
N ALA A 19 -9.31 -5.82 4.30
CA ALA A 19 -9.26 -5.25 5.64
C ALA A 19 -8.52 -6.19 6.60
N GLY A 20 -7.55 -5.65 7.33
CA GLY A 20 -6.88 -6.30 8.45
C GLY A 20 -7.38 -5.74 9.79
N LYS A 21 -6.48 -5.66 10.78
CA LYS A 21 -6.79 -5.08 12.09
C LYS A 21 -6.62 -3.55 12.05
N GLY A 22 -7.67 -2.83 12.41
CA GLY A 22 -7.66 -1.36 12.47
C GLY A 22 -7.42 -0.74 11.09
N SER A 23 -6.48 0.20 10.98
CA SER A 23 -6.12 0.88 9.73
C SER A 23 -5.18 0.08 8.80
N HIS A 24 -4.89 -1.18 9.12
CA HIS A 24 -4.01 -2.01 8.29
C HIS A 24 -4.81 -2.79 7.25
N PHE A 25 -4.31 -2.83 6.03
CA PHE A 25 -4.82 -3.66 4.94
C PHE A 25 -3.78 -4.70 4.55
N LYS A 26 -4.22 -5.92 4.25
CA LYS A 26 -3.44 -6.84 3.43
C LYS A 26 -3.60 -6.39 1.99
N VAL A 27 -2.48 -6.22 1.29
CA VAL A 27 -2.48 -5.79 -0.10
C VAL A 27 -1.83 -6.85 -0.97
N THR A 28 -2.44 -7.13 -2.12
CA THR A 28 -1.98 -8.15 -3.08
C THR A 28 -1.84 -7.53 -4.46
N ALA A 29 -0.64 -7.62 -5.04
CA ALA A 29 -0.38 -7.16 -6.41
C ALA A 29 -0.80 -8.20 -7.46
N PRO A 30 -0.98 -7.81 -8.74
CA PRO A 30 -1.36 -8.73 -9.81
C PRO A 30 -0.41 -9.91 -10.03
N ASN A 31 0.88 -9.75 -9.69
CA ASN A 31 1.88 -10.82 -9.73
C ASN A 31 1.77 -11.81 -8.55
N GLY A 32 0.80 -11.64 -7.65
CA GLY A 32 0.57 -12.48 -6.48
C GLY A 32 1.34 -12.07 -5.23
N ASN A 33 2.28 -11.11 -5.32
CA ASN A 33 3.04 -10.62 -4.17
C ASN A 33 2.14 -9.89 -3.16
N ARG A 34 2.48 -10.01 -1.88
CA ARG A 34 1.65 -9.48 -0.78
C ARG A 34 2.48 -8.74 0.25
N THR A 35 1.90 -7.71 0.83
CA THR A 35 2.44 -7.06 2.03
C THR A 35 1.31 -6.45 2.88
N THR A 36 1.66 -5.81 3.99
CA THR A 36 0.73 -5.06 4.84
C THR A 36 0.89 -3.56 4.59
N PHE A 37 -0.22 -2.86 4.39
CA PHE A 37 -0.29 -1.42 4.22
C PHE A 37 -1.02 -0.77 5.39
N ALA A 38 -0.35 0.10 6.16
CA ALA A 38 -0.99 0.91 7.19
C ALA A 38 -1.56 2.19 6.55
N ASP A 39 -2.89 2.32 6.45
CA ASP A 39 -3.51 3.49 5.84
C ASP A 39 -3.81 4.57 6.88
N HIS A 40 -2.89 5.53 7.02
CA HIS A 40 -3.08 6.69 7.90
C HIS A 40 -3.70 7.90 7.18
N GLY A 41 -4.39 7.68 6.06
CA GLY A 41 -5.19 8.69 5.38
C GLY A 41 -4.37 9.89 4.90
N SER A 42 -4.61 11.06 5.49
CA SER A 42 -4.03 12.34 5.05
C SER A 42 -2.62 12.63 5.61
N LYS A 43 -2.06 11.75 6.46
CA LYS A 43 -0.70 11.91 6.97
C LYS A 43 0.34 11.73 5.85
N GLU A 44 1.46 12.43 5.96
CA GLU A 44 2.61 12.20 5.07
C GLU A 44 3.24 10.83 5.32
N MET A 45 3.55 10.14 4.24
CA MET A 45 4.23 8.86 4.25
C MET A 45 5.75 9.06 4.20
N PRO A 46 6.52 8.39 5.07
CA PRO A 46 7.96 8.34 4.93
C PRO A 46 8.36 7.67 3.61
N GLU A 47 9.23 8.33 2.86
CA GLU A 47 9.69 7.83 1.55
C GLU A 47 10.32 6.41 1.60
N PRO A 48 11.09 6.02 2.65
CA PRO A 48 11.57 4.65 2.78
C PRO A 48 10.44 3.61 2.86
N THR A 49 9.33 3.93 3.54
CA THR A 49 8.16 3.06 3.65
C THR A 49 7.51 2.86 2.28
N ARG A 50 7.34 3.94 1.51
CA ARG A 50 6.80 3.87 0.14
C ARG A 50 7.65 2.93 -0.73
N LYS A 51 8.97 3.15 -0.76
CA LYS A 51 9.91 2.34 -1.55
C LYS A 51 9.93 0.87 -1.13
N ALA A 52 9.86 0.60 0.18
CA ALA A 52 9.82 -0.77 0.69
C ALA A 52 8.56 -1.52 0.23
N ILE A 53 7.39 -0.88 0.28
CA ILE A 53 6.13 -1.48 -0.17
C ILE A 53 6.15 -1.77 -1.67
N ILE A 54 6.62 -0.82 -2.49
CA ILE A 54 6.76 -1.02 -3.95
C ILE A 54 7.66 -2.24 -4.23
N LYS A 55 8.83 -2.30 -3.59
CA LYS A 55 9.76 -3.43 -3.73
C LYS A 55 9.12 -4.76 -3.31
N GLN A 56 8.41 -4.81 -2.19
CA GLN A 56 7.75 -6.01 -1.70
C GLN A 56 6.63 -6.49 -2.63
N LEU A 57 5.93 -5.57 -3.27
CA LEU A 57 4.89 -5.88 -4.24
C LEU A 57 5.45 -6.21 -5.62
N GLY A 58 6.73 -5.96 -5.88
CA GLY A 58 7.35 -6.16 -7.19
C GLY A 58 6.74 -5.26 -8.27
N LEU A 59 6.47 -4.00 -7.89
CA LEU A 59 5.97 -2.94 -8.77
C LEU A 59 7.09 -1.94 -9.13
#